data_AF-A0A7W1UD63-F1
#
_entry.id   AF-A0A7W1UD63-F1
#
_cell.length_a   1.000
_cell.length_b   1.000
_cell.length_c   1.000
_cell.angle_alpha   90.00
_cell.angle_beta   90.00
_cell.angle_gamma   90.00
#
_symmetry.space_group_name_H-M   'P 1'
#
loop_
_entity.id
_entity.type
_entity.pdbx_description
1 polymer ?
#
loop_
_entity_poly.entity_id
_entity_poly.type
_entity_poly.pdbx_seq_one_letter_code
_entity_poly.pdbx_strand_id
1 'polypeptide(L)'
;MMIKFLYGVSISLLLLLTWTRPAVSEPYSPSCEIAVEKVIKARKNLIAYQGTLQSARNRERVAYADLAVCAGGGIFSIGRAVACNQASWKAPTRTKEVIEAEEDYRQARNEFEKSFEYAGQSCLLTP
;
A
#
# COMPACT_ATOMS: atom_id res chain seq x y z
N MET A 1 -40.88 54.93 -13.63
CA MET A 1 -41.26 53.51 -13.81
C MET A 1 -40.04 52.64 -13.49
N MET A 2 -39.72 52.48 -12.20
CA MET A 2 -38.51 51.80 -11.69
C MET A 2 -38.90 50.67 -10.74
N ILE A 3 -39.52 49.61 -11.24
CA ILE A 3 -39.83 48.42 -10.42
C ILE A 3 -39.74 47.16 -11.30
N LYS A 4 -38.56 46.85 -11.86
CA LYS A 4 -38.32 45.53 -12.48
C LYS A 4 -36.93 44.93 -12.23
N PHE A 5 -35.97 45.69 -11.69
CA PHE A 5 -34.60 45.20 -11.50
C PHE A 5 -34.31 44.54 -10.14
N LEU A 6 -35.20 44.64 -9.16
CA LEU A 6 -34.95 44.16 -7.79
C LEU A 6 -35.28 42.67 -7.56
N TYR A 7 -36.13 42.06 -8.40
CA TYR A 7 -36.58 40.67 -8.19
C TYR A 7 -35.63 39.60 -8.74
N GLY A 8 -34.81 39.91 -9.74
CA GLY A 8 -33.87 38.94 -10.32
C GLY A 8 -32.64 38.67 -9.43
N VAL A 9 -32.20 39.69 -8.68
CA VAL A 9 -31.03 39.60 -7.81
C VAL A 9 -31.35 38.83 -6.53
N SER A 10 -32.56 38.97 -5.97
CA SER A 10 -32.92 38.29 -4.72
C SER A 10 -33.10 36.77 -4.89
N ILE A 11 -33.64 36.31 -6.02
CA ILE A 11 -33.84 34.89 -6.31
C ILE A 11 -32.49 34.18 -6.50
N SER A 12 -31.55 34.85 -7.17
CA SER A 12 -30.18 34.33 -7.37
C SER A 12 -29.42 34.21 -6.04
N LEU A 13 -29.64 35.14 -5.11
CA LEU A 13 -29.05 35.13 -3.78
C LEU A 13 -29.68 34.05 -2.86
N LEU A 14 -30.99 33.82 -2.98
CA LEU A 14 -31.71 32.77 -2.24
C LEU A 14 -31.32 31.36 -2.69
N LEU A 15 -31.04 31.15 -3.98
CA LEU A 15 -30.56 29.86 -4.50
C LEU A 15 -29.13 29.54 -4.03
N LEU A 16 -28.25 30.54 -3.94
CA LEU A 16 -26.89 30.38 -3.40
C LEU A 16 -26.88 29.99 -1.92
N LEU A 17 -27.83 30.49 -1.13
CA LEU A 17 -27.95 30.16 0.30
C LEU A 17 -28.47 28.74 0.58
N THR A 18 -29.13 28.09 -0.39
CA THR A 18 -29.58 26.69 -0.23
C THR A 18 -28.52 25.66 -0.63
N TRP A 19 -27.46 26.08 -1.34
CA TRP A 19 -26.33 25.23 -1.72
C TRP A 19 -25.19 25.22 -0.71
N THR A 20 -25.22 26.10 0.29
CA THR A 20 -24.33 26.05 1.45
C THR A 20 -24.97 25.28 2.60
N ARG A 21 -25.65 24.16 2.34
CA ARG A 21 -25.65 23.11 3.35
C ARG A 21 -24.22 22.57 3.32
N PRO A 22 -23.39 22.79 4.36
CA PRO A 22 -22.31 21.85 4.53
C PRO A 22 -22.99 20.49 4.54
N ALA A 23 -22.55 19.58 3.68
CA ALA A 23 -22.62 18.19 4.06
C ALA A 23 -21.83 18.14 5.37
N VAL A 24 -22.52 18.39 6.48
CA VAL A 24 -22.07 18.01 7.80
C VAL A 24 -22.09 16.51 7.68
N SER A 25 -21.00 15.96 7.14
CA SER A 25 -20.61 14.59 7.40
C SER A 25 -20.67 14.53 8.92
N GLU A 26 -21.73 13.93 9.44
CA GLU A 26 -21.82 13.64 10.85
C GLU A 26 -20.46 13.05 11.23
N PRO A 27 -19.77 13.61 12.23
CA PRO A 27 -18.51 13.04 12.65
C PRO A 27 -18.80 11.56 12.90
N TYR A 28 -18.06 10.70 12.19
CA TYR A 28 -18.11 9.27 12.41
C TYR A 28 -18.19 9.03 13.93
N SER A 29 -19.05 8.09 14.35
CA SER A 29 -19.10 7.73 15.77
C SER A 29 -17.65 7.56 16.28
N PRO A 30 -17.29 8.02 17.50
CA PRO A 30 -15.91 7.96 17.98
C PRO A 30 -15.28 6.55 17.83
N SER A 31 -16.11 5.50 17.90
CA SER A 31 -15.72 4.12 17.59
C SER A 31 -15.31 3.88 16.14
N CYS A 32 -16.02 4.47 15.18
CA CYS A 32 -15.68 4.38 13.77
C CYS A 32 -14.42 5.21 13.43
N GLU A 33 -14.23 6.39 14.02
CA GLU A 33 -12.99 7.17 13.84
C GLU A 33 -11.75 6.37 14.27
N ILE A 34 -11.80 5.75 15.45
CA ILE A 34 -10.73 4.87 15.95
C ILE A 34 -10.53 3.66 15.03
N ALA A 35 -11.59 3.07 14.50
CA ALA A 35 -11.50 1.92 13.61
C ALA A 35 -10.84 2.29 12.27
N VAL A 36 -11.18 3.45 11.70
CA VAL A 36 -10.56 3.98 10.48
C VAL A 36 -9.08 4.28 10.71
N GLU A 37 -8.70 4.84 11.86
CA GLU A 37 -7.30 5.09 12.19
C GLU A 37 -6.48 3.78 12.21
N LYS A 38 -7.02 2.71 12.80
CA LYS A 38 -6.39 1.38 12.80
C LYS A 38 -6.20 0.83 11.38
N VAL A 39 -7.20 0.98 10.50
CA VAL A 39 -7.09 0.59 9.09
C VAL A 39 -5.99 1.38 8.38
N ILE A 40 -5.93 2.70 8.58
CA ILE A 40 -4.90 3.55 7.97
C ILE A 40 -3.50 3.11 8.43
N LYS A 41 -3.33 2.84 9.72
CA LYS A 41 -2.06 2.35 10.28
C LYS A 41 -1.67 0.99 9.70
N ALA A 42 -2.60 0.03 9.67
CA ALA A 42 -2.36 -1.29 9.11
C ALA A 42 -2.01 -1.22 7.62
N ARG A 43 -2.68 -0.35 6.85
CA ARG A 43 -2.39 -0.11 5.43
C ARG A 43 -0.98 0.45 5.22
N LYS A 44 -0.56 1.42 6.03
CA LYS A 44 0.81 1.98 5.96
C LYS A 44 1.87 0.89 6.18
N ASN A 45 1.66 0.04 7.17
CA ASN A 45 2.55 -1.09 7.43
C ASN A 45 2.56 -2.07 6.25
N LEU A 46 1.39 -2.45 5.74
CA LEU A 46 1.27 -3.35 4.58
C LEU A 46 2.02 -2.83 3.35
N ILE A 47 1.92 -1.54 3.05
CA ILE A 47 2.66 -0.91 1.94
C ILE A 47 4.17 -0.98 2.18
N ALA A 48 4.63 -0.74 3.41
CA ALA A 48 6.04 -0.85 3.76
C ALA A 48 6.56 -2.28 3.52
N TYR A 49 5.83 -3.29 4.02
CA TYR A 49 6.20 -4.70 3.80
C TYR A 49 6.15 -5.11 2.33
N GLN A 50 5.17 -4.62 1.57
CA GLN A 50 5.13 -4.82 0.12
C GLN A 50 6.40 -4.29 -0.57
N GLY A 51 6.87 -3.10 -0.16
CA GLY A 51 8.13 -2.53 -0.63
C GLY A 51 9.34 -3.39 -0.29
N THR A 52 9.40 -3.93 0.93
CA THR A 52 10.49 -4.83 1.35
C THR A 52 10.52 -6.13 0.54
N LEU A 53 9.35 -6.75 0.31
CA LEU A 53 9.20 -7.95 -0.50
C LEU A 53 9.66 -7.71 -1.94
N GLN A 54 9.26 -6.59 -2.53
CA GLN A 54 9.66 -6.26 -3.90
C GLN A 54 11.17 -6.04 -4.00
N SER A 55 11.77 -5.38 -3.01
CA SER A 55 13.23 -5.23 -2.93
C SER A 55 13.96 -6.56 -2.76
N ALA A 56 13.45 -7.47 -1.91
CA ALA A 56 14.01 -8.81 -1.75
C ALA A 56 13.95 -9.61 -3.05
N ARG A 57 12.81 -9.63 -3.75
CA ARG A 57 12.63 -10.31 -5.04
C ARG A 57 13.56 -9.76 -6.12
N ASN A 58 13.79 -8.45 -6.14
CA ASN A 58 14.74 -7.85 -7.07
C ASN A 58 16.18 -8.33 -6.80
N ARG A 59 16.59 -8.37 -5.52
CA ARG A 59 17.92 -8.88 -5.13
C ARG A 59 18.09 -10.37 -5.45
N GLU A 60 17.04 -11.16 -5.25
CA GLU A 60 17.00 -12.57 -5.63
C GLU A 60 17.20 -12.76 -7.13
N ARG A 61 16.45 -12.03 -7.97
CA ARG A 61 16.59 -12.09 -9.43
C ARG A 61 18.01 -11.79 -9.89
N VAL A 62 18.65 -10.77 -9.31
CA VAL A 62 20.05 -10.44 -9.59
C VAL A 62 20.97 -11.59 -9.15
N ALA A 63 20.74 -12.19 -7.99
CA ALA A 63 21.56 -13.32 -7.53
C ALA A 63 21.43 -14.56 -8.43
N TYR A 64 20.25 -14.84 -8.99
CA TYR A 64 20.10 -15.90 -10.00
C TYR A 64 20.73 -15.52 -11.35
N ALA A 65 20.69 -14.24 -11.74
CA ALA A 65 21.38 -13.77 -12.94
C ALA A 65 22.90 -13.93 -12.82
N ASP A 66 23.47 -13.66 -11.64
CA ASP A 66 24.90 -13.87 -11.36
C ASP A 66 25.33 -15.33 -11.57
N LEU A 67 24.44 -16.32 -11.38
CA LEU A 67 24.73 -17.74 -11.62
C LEU A 67 25.02 -18.06 -13.10
N ALA A 68 24.66 -17.18 -14.03
CA ALA A 68 25.01 -17.36 -15.45
C ALA A 68 26.53 -17.52 -15.66
N VAL A 69 27.36 -16.94 -14.77
CA VAL A 69 28.82 -17.10 -14.82
C VAL A 69 29.25 -18.57 -14.66
N CYS A 70 28.44 -19.38 -13.97
CA CYS A 70 28.66 -20.81 -13.75
C CYS A 70 28.26 -21.70 -14.93
N ALA A 71 27.58 -21.17 -15.95
CA ALA A 71 27.11 -21.98 -17.07
C ALA A 71 28.29 -22.61 -17.87
N GLY A 72 28.15 -23.89 -18.22
CA GLY A 72 29.14 -24.60 -19.03
C GLY A 72 29.30 -24.02 -20.45
N GLY A 73 30.38 -24.38 -21.14
CA GLY A 73 30.58 -24.03 -22.57
C GLY A 73 31.56 -22.88 -22.85
N GLY A 74 32.42 -22.51 -21.90
CA GLY A 74 33.53 -21.58 -22.16
C GLY A 74 34.87 -22.10 -21.63
N ILE A 75 35.96 -21.43 -21.98
CA ILE A 75 37.31 -21.77 -21.50
C ILE A 75 37.36 -21.60 -19.98
N PHE A 76 37.97 -22.56 -19.30
CA PHE A 76 38.21 -22.48 -17.86
C PHE A 76 39.13 -21.29 -17.53
N SER A 77 38.78 -20.52 -16.50
CA SER A 77 39.67 -19.53 -15.90
C SER A 77 39.47 -19.48 -14.39
N ILE A 78 40.55 -19.20 -13.65
CA ILE A 78 40.52 -19.04 -12.18
C ILE A 78 39.52 -17.96 -11.78
N GLY A 79 39.52 -16.82 -12.51
CA GLY A 79 38.57 -15.73 -12.26
C GLY A 79 37.11 -16.16 -12.39
N ARG A 80 36.80 -16.99 -13.39
CA ARG A 80 35.44 -17.53 -13.58
C ARG A 80 35.04 -18.49 -12.46
N ALA A 81 35.97 -19.34 -12.02
CA ALA A 81 35.74 -20.25 -10.89
C ALA A 81 35.46 -19.49 -9.58
N VAL A 82 36.23 -18.43 -9.30
CA VAL A 82 36.00 -17.56 -8.14
C VAL A 82 34.66 -16.85 -8.22
N ALA A 83 34.32 -16.25 -9.38
CA ALA A 83 33.04 -15.57 -9.57
C ALA A 83 31.85 -16.53 -9.43
N CYS A 84 31.96 -17.75 -9.96
CA CYS A 84 30.93 -18.77 -9.81
C CYS A 84 30.75 -19.18 -8.35
N ASN A 85 31.84 -19.45 -7.62
CA ASN A 85 31.76 -19.76 -6.20
C ASN A 85 31.13 -18.61 -5.39
N GLN A 86 31.44 -17.35 -5.72
CA GLN A 86 30.78 -16.22 -5.05
C GLN A 86 29.29 -16.12 -5.39
N ALA A 87 28.88 -16.45 -6.62
CA ALA A 87 27.49 -16.42 -7.04
C ALA A 87 26.66 -17.56 -6.42
N SER A 88 27.24 -18.75 -6.27
CA SER A 88 26.53 -19.96 -5.80
C SER A 88 25.94 -19.83 -4.40
N TRP A 89 26.58 -19.06 -3.51
CA TRP A 89 26.08 -18.82 -2.15
C TRP A 89 25.06 -17.68 -2.06
N LYS A 90 25.05 -16.75 -3.04
CA LYS A 90 24.16 -15.59 -3.03
C LYS A 90 22.71 -16.00 -3.27
N ALA A 91 22.44 -16.86 -4.26
CA ALA A 91 21.06 -17.19 -4.65
C ALA A 91 20.26 -17.84 -3.51
N PRO A 92 20.75 -18.90 -2.81
CA PRO A 92 20.03 -19.48 -1.68
C PRO A 92 19.79 -18.48 -0.54
N THR A 93 20.78 -17.63 -0.26
CA THR A 93 20.67 -16.59 0.78
C THR A 93 19.58 -15.57 0.42
N ARG A 94 19.54 -15.10 -0.83
CA ARG A 94 18.51 -14.14 -1.28
C ARG A 94 17.12 -14.76 -1.37
N THR A 95 17.02 -16.03 -1.76
CA THR A 95 15.74 -16.75 -1.71
C THR A 95 15.21 -16.83 -0.27
N LYS A 96 16.07 -17.08 0.72
CA LYS A 96 15.66 -17.04 2.13
C LYS A 96 15.11 -15.67 2.54
N GLU A 97 15.78 -14.58 2.15
CA GLU A 97 15.30 -13.21 2.41
C GLU A 97 13.93 -12.94 1.77
N VAL A 98 13.65 -13.51 0.60
CA VAL A 98 12.33 -13.41 -0.05
C VAL A 98 11.27 -14.15 0.75
N ILE A 99 11.55 -15.37 1.20
CA ILE A 99 10.62 -16.17 2.01
C ILE A 99 10.27 -15.43 3.32
N GLU A 100 11.27 -14.88 4.00
CA GLU A 100 11.07 -14.07 5.22
C GLU A 100 10.20 -12.83 4.93
N ALA A 101 10.48 -12.11 3.84
CA ALA A 101 9.69 -10.94 3.46
C ALA A 101 8.26 -11.28 2.99
N GLU A 102 8.03 -12.46 2.42
CA GLU A 102 6.69 -12.95 2.08
C GLU A 102 5.86 -13.27 3.32
N GLU A 103 6.49 -13.86 4.34
CA GLU A 103 5.85 -14.10 5.62
C GLU A 103 5.43 -12.79 6.30
N ASP A 104 6.34 -11.82 6.38
CA ASP A 104 6.07 -10.49 6.95
C ASP A 104 4.93 -9.78 6.21
N TYR A 105 4.95 -9.82 4.86
CA TYR A 105 3.87 -9.26 4.05
C TYR A 105 2.54 -9.95 4.31
N ARG A 106 2.54 -11.29 4.42
CA ARG A 106 1.34 -12.07 4.71
C ARG A 106 0.77 -11.71 6.08
N GLN A 107 1.62 -11.59 7.11
CA GLN A 107 1.20 -11.18 8.44
C GLN A 107 0.58 -9.78 8.43
N ALA A 108 1.24 -8.81 7.80
CA ALA A 108 0.73 -7.45 7.69
C ALA A 108 -0.60 -7.38 6.93
N ARG A 109 -0.78 -8.23 5.91
CA ARG A 109 -2.04 -8.33 5.17
C ARG A 109 -3.16 -8.85 6.07
N ASN A 110 -2.91 -9.88 6.86
CA ASN A 110 -3.89 -10.41 7.82
C ASN A 110 -4.30 -9.34 8.86
N GLU A 111 -3.35 -8.53 9.34
CA GLU A 111 -3.65 -7.42 10.26
C GLU A 111 -4.49 -6.32 9.60
N PHE A 112 -4.20 -6.01 8.35
CA PHE A 112 -5.01 -5.07 7.56
C PHE A 112 -6.43 -5.59 7.34
N GLU A 113 -6.60 -6.85 6.93
CA GLU A 113 -7.91 -7.47 6.72
C GLU A 113 -8.73 -7.48 8.02
N LYS A 114 -8.14 -7.85 9.16
CA LYS A 114 -8.80 -7.78 10.47
C LYS A 114 -9.22 -6.35 10.85
N SER A 115 -8.34 -5.38 10.61
CA SER A 115 -8.65 -3.97 10.90
C SER A 115 -9.77 -3.45 10.01
N PHE A 116 -9.78 -3.86 8.74
CA PHE A 116 -10.78 -3.48 7.77
C PHE A 116 -12.15 -4.09 8.11
N GLU A 117 -12.20 -5.36 8.50
CA GLU A 117 -13.41 -6.01 8.98
C GLU A 117 -13.96 -5.33 10.24
N TYR A 118 -13.09 -5.02 11.21
CA TYR A 118 -13.46 -4.28 12.42
C TYR A 118 -14.02 -2.89 12.10
N ALA A 119 -13.44 -2.17 11.14
CA ALA A 119 -13.97 -0.89 10.68
C ALA A 119 -15.33 -1.05 10.00
N GLY A 120 -15.51 -2.10 9.19
CA GLY A 120 -16.82 -2.44 8.64
C GLY A 120 -17.87 -2.59 9.75
N GLN A 121 -17.60 -3.39 10.78
CA GLN A 121 -18.53 -3.59 11.90
C GLN A 121 -18.76 -2.31 12.71
N SER A 122 -17.71 -1.56 13.01
CA SER A 122 -17.77 -0.38 13.88
C SER A 122 -18.41 0.84 13.21
N CYS A 123 -18.33 0.92 11.89
CA CYS A 123 -18.87 2.02 11.08
C CYS A 123 -20.24 1.70 10.47
N LEU A 124 -20.65 0.43 10.40
CA LEU A 124 -21.99 0.02 9.93
C LEU A 124 -23.05 0.03 11.05
N LEU A 125 -22.65 0.22 12.32
CA LEU A 125 -23.57 0.47 13.42
C LEU A 125 -23.98 1.96 13.46
N THR A 126 -24.66 2.40 12.40
CA THR A 126 -25.55 3.57 12.43
C THR A 126 -26.99 3.07 12.47
N PRO A 127 -27.77 3.29 13.54
CA PRO A 127 -29.20 3.54 13.37
C PRO A 127 -29.41 4.84 12.57
#